data_AF-A0A8I6X0V1-F1
#
_entry.id   AF-A0A8I6X0V1-F1
#
_cell.length_a   1.000
_cell.length_b   1.000
_cell.length_c   1.000
_cell.angle_alpha   90.00
_cell.angle_beta   90.00
_cell.angle_gamma   90.00
#
_symmetry.space_group_name_H-M   'P 1'
#
loop_
_entity.id
_entity.type
_entity.pdbx_description
1 polymer ?
#
loop_
_entity_poly.entity_id
_entity_poly.type
_entity_poly.pdbx_seq_one_letter_code
_entity_poly.pdbx_strand_id
1 'polypeptide(L)'
;MSITLEEIAMITGLPIEGRALTGKVRSDGWRQRVATLVGVEPEPWTDETRKDPRPSGVLFSWIQRHFRRCPKDASPFVVERFTRAYL
;
A
#
# COMPACT_ATOMS: atom_id res chain seq x y z
N MET A 1 -16.20 -10.91 -10.87
CA MET A 1 -16.38 -11.45 -9.52
C MET A 1 -16.02 -10.33 -8.56
N SER A 2 -16.96 -9.87 -7.74
CA SER A 2 -16.76 -8.81 -6.75
C SER A 2 -17.20 -9.36 -5.40
N ILE A 3 -16.43 -9.09 -4.36
CA ILE A 3 -16.76 -9.45 -2.99
C ILE A 3 -17.25 -8.19 -2.27
N THR A 4 -18.33 -8.27 -1.49
CA THR A 4 -18.86 -7.14 -0.73
C THR A 4 -18.16 -7.01 0.63
N LEU A 5 -18.29 -5.85 1.28
CA LEU A 5 -17.74 -5.66 2.62
C LEU A 5 -18.44 -6.57 3.65
N GLU A 6 -19.73 -6.86 3.45
CA GLU A 6 -20.49 -7.82 4.27
C GLU A 6 -19.91 -9.24 4.14
N GLU A 7 -19.52 -9.66 2.94
CA GLU A 7 -18.91 -10.98 2.71
C GLU A 7 -17.53 -11.08 3.39
N ILE A 8 -16.71 -10.03 3.33
CA ILE A 8 -15.42 -10.01 4.06
C ILE A 8 -15.66 -10.00 5.58
N ALA A 9 -16.63 -9.24 6.08
CA ALA A 9 -16.98 -9.22 7.50
C ALA A 9 -17.41 -10.62 7.98
N MET A 10 -18.19 -11.34 7.17
CA MET A 10 -18.58 -12.73 7.44
C MET A 10 -17.37 -13.68 7.45
N ILE A 11 -16.46 -13.59 6.47
CA ILE A 11 -15.27 -14.46 6.38
C ILE A 11 -14.30 -14.22 7.53
N THR A 12 -14.12 -12.96 7.93
CA THR A 12 -13.14 -12.56 8.95
C THR A 12 -13.70 -12.58 10.37
N GLY A 13 -15.03 -12.58 10.54
CA GLY A 13 -15.68 -12.43 11.85
C GLY A 13 -15.47 -11.05 12.48
N LEU A 14 -15.03 -10.06 11.71
CA LEU A 14 -14.76 -8.70 12.17
C LEU A 14 -15.74 -7.73 11.53
N PRO A 15 -16.40 -6.84 12.30
CA PRO A 15 -17.27 -5.81 11.72
C PRO A 15 -16.41 -4.86 10.88
N ILE A 16 -16.81 -4.68 9.62
CA ILE A 16 -16.19 -3.71 8.73
C ILE A 16 -17.12 -2.51 8.62
N GLU A 17 -16.78 -1.45 9.34
CA GLU A 17 -17.47 -0.18 9.26
C GLU A 17 -16.79 0.71 8.22
N GLY A 18 -17.55 1.23 7.26
CA GLY A 18 -17.03 2.15 6.27
C GLY A 18 -17.69 2.02 4.90
N ARG A 19 -17.29 2.89 3.98
CA ARG A 19 -17.69 2.81 2.56
C ARG A 19 -16.60 2.09 1.79
N ALA A 20 -17.00 1.24 0.85
CA ALA A 20 -16.06 0.63 -0.08
C ALA A 20 -15.30 1.73 -0.83
N LEU A 21 -13.98 1.76 -0.69
CA LEU A 21 -13.10 2.61 -1.47
C LEU A 21 -12.90 1.96 -2.84
N THR A 22 -13.84 2.21 -3.75
CA THR A 22 -13.76 1.75 -5.14
C THR A 22 -13.26 2.89 -6.03
N GLY A 23 -12.39 2.57 -6.98
CA GLY A 23 -11.83 3.58 -7.87
C GLY A 23 -10.94 2.96 -8.95
N LYS A 24 -10.74 3.69 -10.04
CA LYS A 24 -9.76 3.31 -11.07
C LYS A 24 -8.36 3.57 -10.51
N VAL A 25 -7.51 2.55 -10.60
CA VAL A 25 -6.10 2.70 -10.27
C VAL A 25 -5.47 3.62 -11.32
N ARG A 26 -5.05 4.81 -10.88
CA ARG A 26 -4.29 5.75 -11.69
C ARG A 26 -2.83 5.33 -11.71
N SER A 27 -2.24 5.21 -12.91
CA SER A 27 -0.81 4.94 -13.07
C SER A 27 0.03 6.20 -12.98
N ASP A 28 -0.51 7.36 -13.36
CA ASP A 28 0.19 8.63 -13.30
C ASP A 28 0.45 9.06 -11.85
N GLY A 29 1.68 9.45 -11.53
CA GLY A 29 2.05 9.95 -10.19
C GLY A 29 1.94 8.93 -9.05
N TRP A 30 1.96 7.62 -9.35
CA TRP A 30 1.80 6.59 -8.32
C TRP A 30 2.91 6.62 -7.26
N ARG A 31 4.15 6.95 -7.67
CA ARG A 31 5.30 7.07 -6.75
C ARG A 31 5.09 8.16 -5.72
N GLN A 32 4.61 9.33 -6.16
CA GLN A 32 4.28 10.44 -5.26
C GLN A 32 3.14 10.06 -4.31
N ARG A 33 2.12 9.34 -4.77
CA ARG A 33 1.06 8.84 -3.88
C ARG A 33 1.60 7.88 -2.82
N VAL A 34 2.47 6.94 -3.20
CA VAL A 34 3.15 6.05 -2.24
C VAL A 34 3.96 6.89 -1.25
N ALA A 35 4.74 7.87 -1.71
CA ALA A 35 5.47 8.78 -0.85
C ALA A 35 4.56 9.55 0.11
N THR A 36 3.39 10.02 -0.32
CA THR A 36 2.43 10.70 0.58
C THR A 36 1.84 9.75 1.62
N LEU A 37 1.53 8.50 1.25
CA LEU A 37 0.87 7.54 2.13
C LEU A 37 1.80 6.92 3.15
N VAL A 38 2.98 6.48 2.68
CA VAL A 38 3.95 5.72 3.47
C VAL A 38 5.27 6.47 3.67
N GLY A 39 5.35 7.76 3.30
CA GLY A 39 6.47 8.68 3.53
C GLY A 39 7.82 8.32 2.89
N VAL A 40 7.92 7.19 2.18
CA VAL A 40 9.13 6.76 1.45
C VAL A 40 8.77 6.81 -0.03
N GLU A 41 9.53 7.58 -0.80
CA GLU A 41 9.37 7.57 -2.26
C GLU A 41 10.06 6.34 -2.86
N PRO A 42 9.35 5.53 -3.67
CA PRO A 42 9.96 4.41 -4.37
C PRO A 42 11.01 4.88 -5.38
N GLU A 43 12.11 4.15 -5.48
CA GLU A 43 13.21 4.48 -6.38
C GLU A 43 12.74 4.47 -7.85
N PRO A 44 13.25 5.41 -8.69
CA PRO A 44 12.95 5.40 -10.11
C PRO A 44 13.46 4.12 -10.74
N TRP A 45 12.80 3.69 -11.80
CA TRP A 45 13.28 2.56 -12.59
C TRP A 45 14.46 3.02 -13.43
N THR A 46 15.58 2.33 -13.32
CA THR A 46 16.87 2.73 -13.91
C THR A 46 17.31 1.84 -15.06
N ASP A 47 16.59 0.74 -15.35
CA ASP A 47 16.91 -0.12 -16.49
C ASP A 47 16.42 0.55 -17.78
N GLU A 48 17.36 1.03 -18.58
CA GLU A 48 17.09 1.72 -19.84
C GLU A 48 16.57 0.78 -20.94
N THR A 49 16.80 -0.53 -20.79
CA THR A 49 16.45 -1.55 -21.81
C THR A 49 15.11 -2.20 -21.55
N ARG A 50 14.62 -2.13 -20.31
CA ARG A 50 13.36 -2.74 -19.89
C ARG A 50 12.37 -1.69 -19.40
N LYS A 51 11.09 -1.90 -19.69
CA LYS A 51 10.02 -1.09 -19.12
C LYS A 51 9.91 -1.35 -17.62
N ASP A 52 9.62 -0.31 -16.83
CA ASP A 52 9.32 -0.45 -15.41
C ASP A 52 8.16 -1.46 -15.23
N PRO A 53 8.38 -2.58 -14.51
CA PRO A 53 7.36 -3.58 -14.26
C PRO A 53 6.30 -3.11 -13.27
N ARG A 54 6.42 -1.91 -12.70
CA ARG A 54 5.51 -1.31 -11.72
C ARG A 54 4.50 -0.37 -12.40
N PRO A 55 3.29 -0.85 -12.75
CA PRO A 55 2.30 -0.03 -13.46
C PRO A 55 1.65 1.04 -12.57
N SER A 56 1.55 0.80 -11.27
CA SER A 56 0.74 1.64 -10.36
C SER A 56 1.08 1.51 -8.88
N GLY A 57 2.20 0.85 -8.53
CA GLY A 57 2.54 0.56 -7.14
C GLY A 57 3.89 -0.12 -6.98
N VAL A 58 4.24 -0.41 -5.73
CA VAL A 58 5.49 -1.07 -5.35
C VAL A 58 5.34 -2.59 -5.33
N LEU A 59 6.47 -3.29 -5.48
CA LEU A 59 6.50 -4.74 -5.27
C LEU A 59 6.40 -5.06 -3.77
N PHE A 60 5.87 -6.23 -3.43
CA PHE A 60 5.82 -6.69 -2.04
C PHE A 60 7.21 -6.77 -1.41
N SER A 61 8.23 -7.18 -2.18
CA SER A 61 9.62 -7.21 -1.73
C SER A 61 10.15 -5.82 -1.34
N TRP A 62 9.67 -4.76 -1.99
CA TRP A 62 9.97 -3.38 -1.62
C TRP A 62 9.29 -3.02 -0.30
N ILE A 63 8.01 -3.36 -0.11
CA ILE A 63 7.31 -3.14 1.16
C ILE A 63 8.05 -3.85 2.30
N GLN A 64 8.46 -5.11 2.11
CA GLN A 64 9.25 -5.83 3.10
C GLN A 64 10.61 -5.19 3.39
N ARG A 65 11.26 -4.59 2.39
CA ARG A 65 12.54 -3.90 2.62
C ARG A 65 12.38 -2.68 3.52
N HIS A 66 11.31 -1.90 3.34
CA HIS A 66 11.13 -0.63 4.03
C HIS A 66 10.27 -0.71 5.31
N PHE A 67 9.33 -1.65 5.38
CA PHE A 67 8.27 -1.67 6.42
C PHE A 67 8.16 -3.00 7.19
N ARG A 68 9.06 -3.97 6.99
CA ARG A 68 8.95 -5.29 7.65
C ARG A 68 8.97 -5.25 9.18
N ARG A 69 9.70 -4.31 9.79
CA ARG A 69 9.80 -4.19 11.25
C ARG A 69 9.62 -2.74 11.67
N CYS A 70 8.48 -2.46 12.30
CA CYS A 70 8.26 -1.18 12.96
C CYS A 70 9.18 -1.08 14.19
N PRO A 71 9.85 0.06 14.43
CA PRO A 71 10.63 0.30 15.64
C PRO A 71 9.78 0.10 16.91
N LYS A 72 10.38 -0.41 18.00
CA LYS A 72 9.65 -0.70 19.25
C LYS A 72 9.07 0.55 19.90
N ASP A 73 9.79 1.67 19.81
CA ASP A 73 9.40 2.95 20.39
C ASP A 73 8.89 3.92 19.31
N ALA A 74 8.28 3.37 18.25
CA ALA A 74 7.72 4.16 17.16
C ALA A 74 6.60 5.06 17.67
N SER A 75 6.62 6.33 17.26
CA SER A 75 5.48 7.22 17.51
C SER A 75 4.22 6.71 16.78
N PRO A 76 3.01 7.07 17.24
CA PRO A 76 1.76 6.64 16.60
C PRO A 76 1.73 6.93 15.08
N PHE A 77 2.28 8.07 14.67
CA PHE A 77 2.41 8.44 13.26
C PHE A 77 3.29 7.46 12.46
N VAL A 78 4.40 6.99 13.04
CA VAL A 78 5.27 5.98 12.41
C VAL A 78 4.56 4.63 12.35
N VAL A 79 3.85 4.23 13.40
CA VAL A 79 3.04 3.00 13.40
C VAL A 79 2.00 3.04 12.29
N GLU A 80 1.25 4.14 12.18
CA GLU A 80 0.24 4.31 11.13
C GLU A 80 0.83 4.18 9.72
N ARG A 81 1.99 4.81 9.48
CA ARG A 81 2.73 4.72 8.22
C ARG A 81 3.14 3.28 7.88
N PHE A 82 3.58 2.51 8.88
CA PHE A 82 3.92 1.09 8.70
C PHE A 82 2.68 0.24 8.43
N THR A 83 1.56 0.51 9.11
CA THR A 83 0.30 -0.18 8.87
C THR A 83 -0.23 0.08 7.46
N ARG A 84 -0.23 1.34 7.00
CA ARG A 84 -0.67 1.72 5.64
C ARG A 84 0.10 1.03 4.52
N ALA A 85 1.33 0.57 4.77
CA ALA A 85 2.12 -0.14 3.77
C ALA A 85 1.60 -1.57 3.48
N TYR A 86 0.73 -2.12 4.33
CA TYR A 86 0.18 -3.48 4.24
C TYR A 86 -1.35 -3.52 4.04
N LEU A 87 -1.98 -2.37 3.90
CA LEU A 87 -3.40 -2.22 3.55
C LEU A 87 -3.54 -2.00 2.04
#